data_AF-A0A1V4H8G9-F1
#
_entry.id   AF-A0A1V4H8G9-F1
#
_cell.length_a   1.000
_cell.length_b   1.000
_cell.length_c   1.000
_cell.angle_alpha   90.00
_cell.angle_beta   90.00
_cell.angle_gamma   90.00
#
_symmetry.space_group_name_H-M   'P 1'
#
loop_
_entity.id
_entity.type
_entity.pdbx_description
1 polymer ?
#
loop_
_entity_poly.entity_id
_entity_poly.type
_entity_poly.pdbx_seq_one_letter_code
_entity_poly.pdbx_strand_id
1 'polypeptide(L)'
;MDKYKHKVDWCDACNQGWIEVKRNSVSNNIHFRCSECLNEYEKYEDINTEKVLKIEVDWNALDLSEEEILQHNLWKYIIKEWENYQLVRNDGVIIKVWSKDKRKFIKP
;
A
#
# COMPACT_ATOMS: atom_id res chain seq x y z
N MET A 1 -15.26 -9.96 -5.07
CA MET A 1 -14.21 -9.77 -4.04
C MET A 1 -13.15 -8.87 -4.65
N ASP A 2 -12.98 -7.68 -4.11
CA ASP A 2 -11.91 -6.78 -4.53
C ASP A 2 -10.58 -7.35 -4.05
N LYS A 3 -9.71 -7.75 -4.99
CA LYS A 3 -8.43 -8.42 -4.72
C LYS A 3 -7.47 -7.56 -3.87
N TYR A 4 -7.72 -6.25 -3.75
CA TYR A 4 -6.90 -5.29 -3.00
C TYR A 4 -7.77 -4.26 -2.26
N LYS A 5 -8.44 -4.70 -1.20
CA LYS A 5 -9.46 -3.91 -0.50
C LYS A 5 -8.87 -2.62 0.10
N HIS A 6 -7.67 -2.72 0.67
CA HIS A 6 -7.01 -1.64 1.42
C HIS A 6 -5.68 -1.21 0.80
N LYS A 7 -5.65 -1.09 -0.53
CA LYS A 7 -4.47 -0.60 -1.27
C LYS A 7 -4.17 0.87 -0.95
N VAL A 8 -2.90 1.17 -0.71
CA VAL A 8 -2.42 2.50 -0.30
C VAL A 8 -1.38 3.10 -1.24
N ASP A 9 -0.66 2.27 -1.99
CA ASP A 9 0.30 2.71 -3.01
C ASP A 9 0.63 1.56 -3.99
N TRP A 10 1.28 1.87 -5.11
CA TRP A 10 1.93 0.91 -5.98
C TRP A 10 3.35 0.62 -5.50
N CYS A 11 3.79 -0.65 -5.57
CA CYS A 11 5.12 -1.03 -5.12
C CYS A 11 6.20 -0.69 -6.16
N ASP A 12 7.11 0.23 -5.83
CA ASP A 12 8.21 0.59 -6.73
C ASP A 12 9.34 -0.45 -6.75
N ALA A 13 9.44 -1.27 -5.70
CA ALA A 13 10.49 -2.28 -5.57
C ALA A 13 10.32 -3.41 -6.58
N CYS A 14 9.10 -3.94 -6.76
CA CYS A 14 8.83 -5.01 -7.72
C CYS A 14 8.08 -4.55 -8.97
N ASN A 15 7.44 -3.37 -8.93
CA ASN A 15 6.60 -2.82 -9.98
C ASN A 15 5.54 -3.81 -10.51
N GLN A 16 5.02 -4.66 -9.63
CA GLN A 16 4.07 -5.74 -9.99
C GLN A 16 2.84 -5.77 -9.08
N GLY A 17 2.89 -5.18 -7.89
CA GLY A 17 1.88 -5.35 -6.85
C GLY A 17 1.46 -4.06 -6.15
N TRP A 18 0.29 -4.13 -5.53
CA TRP A 18 -0.19 -3.09 -4.63
C TRP A 18 0.44 -3.26 -3.25
N ILE A 19 0.71 -2.13 -2.61
CA ILE A 19 0.99 -2.09 -1.18
C ILE A 19 -0.35 -1.93 -0.46
N GLU A 20 -0.62 -2.80 0.49
CA GLU A 20 -1.86 -2.85 1.25
C GLU A 20 -1.61 -2.70 2.75
N VAL A 21 -2.61 -2.22 3.47
CA VAL A 21 -2.61 -2.29 4.94
C VAL A 21 -2.93 -3.72 5.37
N LYS A 22 -2.08 -4.31 6.21
CA LYS A 22 -2.26 -5.65 6.77
C LYS A 22 -1.98 -5.67 8.27
N ARG A 23 -2.52 -6.68 8.95
CA ARG A 23 -2.23 -7.00 10.35
C ARG A 23 -1.32 -8.22 10.39
N ASN A 24 -0.17 -8.09 11.03
CA ASN A 24 0.76 -9.20 11.22
C ASN A 24 0.12 -10.23 12.17
N SER A 25 0.12 -11.49 11.78
CA SER A 25 -0.55 -12.60 12.48
C SER A 25 0.11 -12.97 13.82
N VAL A 26 1.40 -12.66 13.97
CA VAL A 26 2.18 -13.03 15.17
C VAL A 26 2.21 -11.88 16.17
N SER A 27 2.63 -10.69 15.73
CA SER A 27 2.78 -9.51 16.59
C SER A 27 1.49 -8.72 16.75
N ASN A 28 0.47 -8.99 15.93
CA ASN A 28 -0.78 -8.23 15.87
C ASN A 28 -0.61 -6.75 15.45
N ASN A 29 0.58 -6.36 14.99
CA ASN A 29 0.88 -5.00 14.55
C ASN A 29 0.36 -4.73 13.14
N ILE A 30 -0.11 -3.50 12.93
CA ILE A 30 -0.49 -3.01 11.60
C ILE A 30 0.78 -2.60 10.85
N HIS A 31 0.88 -3.03 9.59
CA HIS A 31 1.97 -2.70 8.71
C HIS A 31 1.44 -2.57 7.28
N PHE A 32 2.31 -2.10 6.38
CA PHE A 32 2.02 -2.00 4.95
C PHE A 32 2.83 -3.03 4.21
N ARG A 33 2.22 -3.74 3.26
CA ARG A 33 2.88 -4.85 2.58
C ARG A 33 2.52 -4.94 1.11
N CYS A 34 3.52 -5.22 0.27
CA CYS A 34 3.30 -5.51 -1.14
C CYS A 34 2.65 -6.90 -1.34
N SER A 35 1.61 -6.96 -2.18
CA SER A 35 0.90 -8.21 -2.52
C SER A 35 1.74 -9.23 -3.31
N GLU A 36 2.82 -8.79 -3.98
CA GLU A 36 3.62 -9.64 -4.86
C GLU A 36 5.01 -9.95 -4.29
N CYS A 37 5.80 -8.93 -3.95
CA CYS A 37 7.16 -9.13 -3.45
C CYS A 37 7.26 -9.21 -1.93
N LEU A 38 6.14 -8.98 -1.23
CA LEU A 38 6.02 -9.11 0.22
C LEU A 38 6.92 -8.17 1.03
N ASN A 39 7.48 -7.13 0.39
CA ASN A 39 8.16 -6.05 1.11
C ASN A 39 7.20 -5.39 2.09
N GLU A 40 7.69 -5.18 3.31
CA GLU A 40 6.94 -4.61 4.43
C GLU A 40 7.49 -3.24 4.84
N TYR A 41 6.58 -2.40 5.33
CA TYR A 41 6.87 -1.06 5.85
C TYR A 41 6.05 -0.85 7.13
N GLU A 42 6.67 -0.31 8.17
CA GLU A 42 5.99 -0.01 9.43
C GLU A 42 5.10 1.24 9.32
N LYS A 43 5.56 2.24 8.56
CA LYS A 43 4.85 3.52 8.40
C LYS A 43 4.55 3.78 6.94
N TYR A 44 3.48 4.53 6.70
CA TYR A 44 3.10 4.93 5.35
C TYR A 44 4.19 5.79 4.70
N GLU A 45 4.84 6.64 5.49
CA GLU A 45 5.88 7.56 5.02
C GLU A 45 7.16 6.84 4.57
N ASP A 46 7.35 5.58 4.99
CA ASP A 46 8.51 4.77 4.61
C ASP A 46 8.32 4.10 3.24
N ILE A 47 7.09 4.03 2.75
CA ILE A 47 6.75 3.38 1.48
C ILE A 47 7.57 4.00 0.33
N ASN A 48 8.29 3.13 -0.40
CA ASN A 48 9.10 3.50 -1.57
C ASN A 48 10.25 4.51 -1.27
N THR A 49 10.77 4.56 -0.04
CA THR A 49 11.85 5.48 0.40
C THR A 49 13.24 4.84 0.62
N GLU A 50 13.51 3.69 0.00
CA GLU A 50 14.77 2.90 0.08
C GLU A 50 14.95 2.01 1.33
N LYS A 51 14.29 2.28 2.46
CA LYS A 51 14.30 1.37 3.63
C LYS A 51 13.22 0.29 3.51
N VAL A 52 13.58 -0.84 2.90
CA VAL A 52 12.81 -2.08 3.05
C VAL A 52 13.24 -2.71 4.36
N LEU A 53 12.32 -2.81 5.32
CA LEU A 53 12.54 -3.65 6.49
C LEU A 53 12.56 -5.11 5.99
N LYS A 54 13.75 -5.72 5.97
CA LYS A 54 13.84 -7.17 5.79
C LYS A 54 13.32 -7.82 7.08
N ILE A 55 12.07 -8.26 7.05
CA ILE A 55 11.45 -9.01 8.14
C ILE A 55 11.06 -10.39 7.60
N GLU A 56 11.08 -11.40 8.47
CA GLU A 56 10.52 -12.71 8.19
C GLU A 56 9.10 -12.56 7.62
N VAL A 57 8.90 -13.09 6.41
CA VAL A 57 7.66 -12.94 5.68
C VAL A 57 6.52 -13.64 6.42
N ASP A 58 5.54 -12.87 6.90
CA ASP A 58 4.33 -13.42 7.51
C ASP A 58 3.31 -13.83 6.45
N TRP A 59 3.37 -15.06 5.96
CA TRP A 59 2.42 -15.58 4.97
C TRP A 59 0.95 -15.59 5.42
N ASN A 60 0.67 -15.38 6.71
CA ASN A 60 -0.66 -15.39 7.29
C ASN A 60 -1.18 -13.99 7.67
N ALA A 61 -0.55 -12.92 7.18
CA ALA A 61 -0.99 -11.56 7.45
C ALA A 61 -2.47 -11.37 7.05
N LEU A 62 -3.22 -10.71 7.91
CA LEU A 62 -4.67 -10.60 7.83
C LEU A 62 -5.10 -9.24 7.26
N ASP A 63 -6.23 -9.22 6.56
CA ASP A 63 -6.92 -7.97 6.19
C ASP A 63 -7.53 -7.32 7.43
N LEU A 64 -7.50 -5.98 7.46
CA LEU A 64 -8.23 -5.20 8.46
C LEU A 64 -9.71 -5.07 8.07
N SER A 65 -10.58 -4.96 9.07
CA SER A 65 -11.96 -4.51 8.87
C SER A 65 -12.01 -3.01 8.54
N GLU A 66 -13.13 -2.53 8.01
CA GLU A 66 -13.30 -1.09 7.74
C GLU A 66 -13.33 -0.27 9.04
N GLU A 67 -13.89 -0.82 10.10
CA GLU A 67 -13.88 -0.23 11.45
C GLU A 67 -12.46 -0.05 11.96
N GLU A 68 -11.58 -1.04 11.77
CA GLU A 68 -10.17 -0.95 12.15
C GLU A 68 -9.45 0.13 11.33
N ILE A 69 -9.69 0.21 10.02
CA ILE A 69 -9.11 1.24 9.16
C ILE A 69 -9.49 2.65 9.62
N LEU A 70 -10.76 2.86 10.01
CA LEU A 70 -11.24 4.13 10.52
C LEU A 70 -10.67 4.44 11.91
N GLN A 71 -10.67 3.46 12.82
CA GLN A 71 -10.15 3.60 14.18
C GLN A 71 -8.67 4.00 14.19
N HIS A 72 -7.87 3.45 13.27
CA HIS A 72 -6.44 3.76 13.14
C HIS A 72 -6.14 4.97 12.25
N ASN A 73 -7.17 5.71 11.79
CA ASN A 73 -7.03 6.86 10.90
C ASN A 73 -6.24 6.55 9.61
N LEU A 74 -6.42 5.34 9.07
CA LEU A 74 -5.75 4.85 7.86
C LEU A 74 -6.58 5.11 6.61
N TRP A 75 -7.85 5.47 6.75
CA TRP A 75 -8.75 5.76 5.64
C TRP A 75 -8.18 6.79 4.65
N LYS A 76 -7.52 7.84 5.16
CA LYS A 76 -6.86 8.88 4.36
C LYS A 76 -5.76 8.33 3.43
N TYR A 77 -5.19 7.17 3.75
CA TYR A 77 -4.13 6.56 2.97
C TYR A 77 -4.64 5.62 1.86
N ILE A 78 -5.90 5.19 1.95
CA ILE A 78 -6.48 4.27 0.97
C ILE A 78 -6.69 5.00 -0.37
N ILE A 79 -6.36 4.31 -1.47
CA ILE A 79 -6.58 4.80 -2.83
C ILE A 79 -8.07 4.76 -3.14
N LYS A 80 -8.65 5.95 -3.36
CA LYS A 80 -10.05 6.16 -3.71
C LYS A 80 -10.34 5.77 -5.15
N GLU A 81 -9.49 6.25 -6.06
CA GLU A 81 -9.78 6.28 -7.48
C GLU A 81 -8.52 6.06 -8.31
N TRP A 82 -8.69 5.34 -9.42
CA TRP A 82 -7.72 5.24 -10.50
C TRP A 82 -8.37 5.77 -11.77
N GLU A 83 -8.35 7.09 -11.93
CA GLU A 83 -8.80 7.76 -13.15
C GLU A 83 -7.67 8.61 -13.71
N ASN A 84 -7.70 8.83 -15.03
CA ASN A 84 -6.75 9.70 -15.72
C ASN A 84 -5.27 9.37 -15.46
N TYR A 85 -4.94 8.08 -15.29
CA TYR A 85 -3.56 7.64 -15.04
C TYR A 85 -3.00 8.12 -13.69
N GLN A 86 -3.83 8.51 -12.73
CA GLN A 86 -3.42 9.00 -11.42
C GLN A 86 -3.86 8.05 -10.30
N LEU A 87 -3.03 7.92 -9.27
CA LEU A 87 -3.40 7.29 -8.01
C LEU A 87 -3.76 8.39 -7.02
N VAL A 88 -5.02 8.43 -6.61
CA VAL A 88 -5.56 9.46 -5.72
C VAL A 88 -6.05 8.82 -4.43
N ARG A 89 -5.60 9.35 -3.29
CA ARG A 89 -6.05 8.91 -1.97
C ARG A 89 -7.42 9.46 -1.62
N ASN A 90 -8.05 8.88 -0.60
CA ASN A 90 -9.32 9.39 -0.07
C ASN A 90 -9.25 10.84 0.44
N ASP A 91 -8.07 11.33 0.82
CA ASP A 91 -7.86 12.74 1.21
C ASP A 91 -7.63 13.70 0.02
N GLY A 92 -7.74 13.19 -1.22
CA GLY A 92 -7.59 13.98 -2.45
C GLY A 92 -6.15 14.19 -2.90
N VAL A 93 -5.16 13.64 -2.19
CA VAL A 93 -3.75 13.76 -2.60
C VAL A 93 -3.44 12.79 -3.73
N ILE A 94 -2.89 13.32 -4.83
CA ILE A 94 -2.32 12.52 -5.92
C ILE A 94 -0.95 12.02 -5.46
N ILE A 95 -0.77 10.70 -5.39
CA ILE A 95 0.47 10.09 -4.91
C ILE A 95 1.37 9.60 -6.03
N LYS A 96 0.80 9.18 -7.16
CA LYS A 96 1.54 8.76 -8.35
C LYS A 96 0.77 9.03 -9.63
N VAL A 97 1.52 9.15 -10.73
CA VAL A 97 1.00 9.24 -12.09
C VAL A 97 1.66 8.17 -12.97
N TRP A 98 0.90 7.57 -13.88
CA TRP A 98 1.42 6.57 -14.80
C TRP A 98 2.19 7.24 -15.95
N SER A 99 3.48 6.94 -16.04
CA SER A 99 4.33 7.37 -17.15
C SER A 99 4.25 6.34 -18.28
N LYS A 100 3.73 6.76 -19.44
CA LYS A 100 3.71 5.91 -20.65
C LYS A 100 5.11 5.58 -21.16
N ASP A 101 6.03 6.55 -21.09
CA ASP A 101 7.43 6.40 -21.49
C ASP A 101 8.15 5.36 -20.63
N LYS A 102 8.09 5.54 -19.30
CA LYS A 102 8.76 4.64 -18.35
C LYS A 102 7.99 3.36 -18.07
N ARG A 103 6.74 3.25 -18.56
CA ARG A 103 5.80 2.14 -18.33
C ARG A 103 5.67 1.77 -16.85
N LYS A 104 5.60 2.79 -15.98
CA LYS A 104 5.46 2.63 -14.54
C LYS A 104 4.82 3.86 -13.91
N PHE A 105 4.33 3.69 -12.68
CA PHE A 105 3.96 4.80 -11.83
C PHE A 105 5.21 5.57 -11.39
N ILE A 106 5.10 6.89 -11.36
CA ILE A 106 6.11 7.82 -10.87
C ILE A 106 5.46 8.82 -9.91
N LYS A 107 6.25 9.44 -9.04
CA LYS A 107 5.77 10.58 -8.26
C LYS A 107 5.30 11.71 -9.22
N PRO A 108 4.22 12.43 -8.89
CA PRO A 108 3.69 13.52 -9.71
C PRO A 108 4.72 14.59 -10.06
#